data_AF-A0AA51YKE9-F1
#
_entry.id   AF-A0AA51YKE9-F1
#
_cell.length_a   1.000
_cell.length_b   1.000
_cell.length_c   1.000
_cell.angle_alpha   90.00
_cell.angle_beta   90.00
_cell.angle_gamma   90.00
#
_symmetry.space_group_name_H-M   'P 1'
#
loop_
_entity.id
_entity.type
_entity.pdbx_description
1 polymer ?
#
loop_
_entity_poly.entity_id
_entity_poly.type
_entity_poly.pdbx_seq_one_letter_code
_entity_poly.pdbx_strand_id
1 'polypeptide(L)'
;MEIGVVIHGPDIVDSGMAKEMLDILKEYGNTSAIMAGTIGKTAVLDAHLEDIIDIRKSLKPSRCIEEFFLTKDIVILLNHGKTTNNGILFANIVVSRMADRTIKPLVHIERPGLPDGKIIPWNQKSLDFALKMEKVLDLEMTDVPELITPISVEDQGHRIIRTVYGVHIGEKIMINGIIVGFAKSEDIQIITENGFIKEIKGARVKEHGLEKLHGYNLRIPIDLNSCWVKSGPLRGNNFSVRKNVSESKYISNEGKSSPDSVDKIKAVIIDHEAERSFELVEGAQVAVTIGDDTTDVAGDILYRLRIPIIGITDGDIDGFSHNKHIYPGSTVLRLQPGSDDIVGKEIRRQIFDGKEFAYFDSTNILKNKIFTLANNLLIFSTDY
;
A
#
# COMPACT_ATOMS: atom_id res chain seq x y z
N MET A 1 23.90 -1.45 -20.27
CA MET A 1 22.45 -1.66 -20.31
C MET A 1 21.82 -0.85 -19.19
N GLU A 2 20.72 -0.19 -19.46
CA GLU A 2 19.89 0.48 -18.45
C GLU A 2 18.82 -0.49 -17.96
N ILE A 3 18.85 -0.83 -16.66
CA ILE A 3 17.97 -1.85 -16.05
C ILE A 3 17.01 -1.15 -15.08
N GLY A 4 15.71 -1.31 -15.30
CA GLY A 4 14.68 -0.91 -14.34
C GLY A 4 14.24 -2.09 -13.48
N VAL A 5 14.17 -1.93 -12.17
CA VAL A 5 13.69 -2.98 -11.24
C VAL A 5 12.47 -2.48 -10.49
N VAL A 6 11.31 -3.06 -10.77
CA VAL A 6 10.08 -2.80 -10.03
C VAL A 6 9.96 -3.86 -8.95
N ILE A 7 10.15 -3.45 -7.70
CA ILE A 7 10.08 -4.33 -6.54
C ILE A 7 8.67 -4.26 -5.97
N HIS A 8 8.06 -5.40 -5.66
CA HIS A 8 6.73 -5.46 -5.06
C HIS A 8 6.69 -6.33 -3.80
N GLY A 9 5.94 -5.85 -2.81
CA GLY A 9 5.72 -6.53 -1.54
C GLY A 9 6.85 -6.29 -0.53
N PRO A 10 6.55 -6.36 0.78
CA PRO A 10 7.58 -6.25 1.81
C PRO A 10 8.48 -7.49 1.90
N ASP A 11 7.94 -8.69 1.62
CA ASP A 11 8.64 -9.96 1.89
C ASP A 11 9.93 -10.14 1.08
N ILE A 12 9.99 -9.58 -0.14
CA ILE A 12 11.22 -9.59 -0.95
C ILE A 12 12.34 -8.74 -0.34
N VAL A 13 11.97 -7.69 0.39
CA VAL A 13 12.92 -6.83 1.11
C VAL A 13 13.30 -7.46 2.44
N ASP A 14 12.31 -7.94 3.19
CA ASP A 14 12.51 -8.55 4.51
C ASP A 14 13.34 -9.84 4.44
N SER A 15 13.26 -10.59 3.33
CA SER A 15 14.12 -11.76 3.07
C SER A 15 15.57 -11.41 2.68
N GLY A 16 15.89 -10.12 2.47
CA GLY A 16 17.20 -9.66 1.99
C GLY A 16 17.42 -9.83 0.48
N MET A 17 16.56 -10.61 -0.20
CA MET A 17 16.68 -10.93 -1.62
C MET A 17 16.61 -9.71 -2.53
N ALA A 18 15.85 -8.67 -2.16
CA ALA A 18 15.81 -7.42 -2.92
C ALA A 18 17.22 -6.83 -3.11
N LYS A 19 18.02 -6.79 -2.05
CA LYS A 19 19.39 -6.24 -2.12
C LYS A 19 20.31 -7.14 -2.93
N GLU A 20 20.29 -8.45 -2.66
CA GLU A 20 21.11 -9.43 -3.37
C GLU A 20 20.85 -9.40 -4.88
N MET A 21 19.58 -9.36 -5.27
CA MET A 21 19.19 -9.26 -6.68
C MET A 21 19.66 -7.95 -7.33
N LEU A 22 19.58 -6.83 -6.62
CA LEU A 22 20.10 -5.55 -7.13
C LEU A 22 21.62 -5.59 -7.30
N ASP A 23 22.35 -6.24 -6.40
CA ASP A 23 23.80 -6.39 -6.49
C ASP A 23 24.21 -7.28 -7.69
N ILE A 24 23.49 -8.38 -7.92
CA ILE A 24 23.67 -9.23 -9.13
C ILE A 24 23.38 -8.44 -10.41
N LEU A 25 22.29 -7.68 -10.44
CA LEU A 25 21.88 -6.95 -11.65
C LEU A 25 22.84 -5.82 -12.04
N LYS A 26 23.58 -5.24 -11.08
CA LYS A 26 24.61 -4.21 -11.36
C LYS A 26 25.76 -4.73 -12.22
N GLU A 27 26.05 -6.03 -12.19
CA GLU A 27 27.06 -6.64 -13.06
C GLU A 27 26.66 -6.61 -14.54
N TYR A 28 25.37 -6.42 -14.83
CA TYR A 28 24.82 -6.41 -16.18
C TYR A 28 24.51 -5.01 -16.72
N GLY A 29 24.57 -3.97 -15.87
CA GLY A 29 24.26 -2.62 -16.30
C GLY A 29 23.97 -1.65 -15.16
N ASN A 30 23.59 -0.45 -15.54
CA ASN A 30 23.17 0.59 -14.61
C ASN A 30 21.74 0.29 -14.13
N THR A 31 21.59 0.01 -12.82
CA THR A 31 20.32 -0.44 -12.23
C THR A 31 19.63 0.70 -11.50
N SER A 32 18.34 0.91 -11.80
CA SER A 32 17.45 1.80 -11.04
C SER A 32 16.30 0.98 -10.48
N ALA A 33 16.03 1.09 -9.18
CA ALA A 33 14.99 0.33 -8.50
C ALA A 33 13.91 1.23 -7.91
N ILE A 34 12.65 0.77 -7.96
CA ILE A 34 11.51 1.45 -7.34
C ILE A 34 10.66 0.44 -6.56
N MET A 35 10.19 0.84 -5.38
CA MET A 35 9.24 0.05 -4.60
C MET A 35 7.80 0.40 -4.98
N ALA A 36 7.07 -0.58 -5.49
CA ALA A 36 5.64 -0.48 -5.76
C ALA A 36 4.82 -0.99 -4.56
N GLY A 37 4.06 -0.10 -3.94
CA GLY A 37 3.16 -0.40 -2.83
C GLY A 37 3.66 0.11 -1.48
N THR A 38 2.74 0.66 -0.70
CA THR A 38 2.97 1.42 0.55
C THR A 38 3.70 0.60 1.61
N ILE A 39 3.31 -0.66 1.79
CA ILE A 39 3.89 -1.53 2.83
C ILE A 39 5.29 -1.99 2.45
N GLY A 40 5.59 -2.18 1.16
CA GLY A 40 6.96 -2.44 0.73
C GLY A 40 7.91 -1.28 1.07
N LYS A 41 7.42 -0.03 1.06
CA LYS A 41 8.22 1.14 1.45
C LYS A 41 8.65 1.10 2.92
N THR A 42 7.77 0.61 3.80
CA THR A 42 8.14 0.44 5.21
C THR A 42 9.23 -0.62 5.38
N ALA A 43 9.20 -1.70 4.58
CA ALA A 43 10.26 -2.69 4.56
C ALA A 43 11.59 -2.12 4.04
N VAL A 44 11.56 -1.27 3.00
CA VAL A 44 12.76 -0.57 2.51
C VAL A 44 13.38 0.29 3.61
N LEU A 45 12.57 1.06 4.34
CA LEU A 45 13.05 1.88 5.45
C LEU A 45 13.62 1.05 6.60
N ASP A 46 12.98 -0.09 6.92
CA ASP A 46 13.45 -1.00 7.96
C ASP A 46 14.78 -1.66 7.58
N ALA A 47 14.97 -1.98 6.30
CA ALA A 47 16.19 -2.59 5.76
C ALA A 47 17.28 -1.56 5.40
N HIS A 48 17.05 -0.26 5.60
CA HIS A 48 17.98 0.82 5.24
C HIS A 48 18.35 0.85 3.74
N LEU A 49 17.39 0.54 2.87
CA LEU A 49 17.62 0.45 1.42
C LEU A 49 17.08 1.67 0.65
N GLU A 50 16.63 2.73 1.33
CA GLU A 50 16.04 3.92 0.69
C GLU A 50 17.02 4.72 -0.18
N ASP A 51 18.33 4.53 -0.01
CA ASP A 51 19.36 5.13 -0.87
C ASP A 51 19.55 4.38 -2.20
N ILE A 52 19.04 3.15 -2.32
CA ILE A 52 19.18 2.31 -3.52
C ILE A 52 17.84 1.90 -4.15
N ILE A 53 16.74 1.93 -3.38
CA ILE A 53 15.38 1.66 -3.84
C ILE A 53 14.56 2.95 -3.66
N ASP A 54 14.08 3.52 -4.77
CA ASP A 54 13.21 4.69 -4.75
C ASP A 54 11.85 4.33 -4.17
N ILE A 55 11.43 5.02 -3.11
CA ILE A 55 10.11 4.86 -2.47
C ILE A 55 9.27 6.16 -2.56
N ARG A 56 9.65 7.13 -3.43
CA ARG A 56 9.09 8.51 -3.46
C ARG A 56 7.71 8.51 -4.07
N LYS A 57 7.56 7.80 -5.18
CA LYS A 57 6.27 7.67 -5.85
C LYS A 57 5.47 6.52 -5.27
N SER A 58 4.15 6.65 -5.24
CA SER A 58 3.22 5.57 -4.91
C SER A 58 2.45 5.19 -6.17
N LEU A 59 3.09 4.38 -7.00
CA LEU A 59 2.52 3.91 -8.25
C LEU A 59 2.16 2.43 -8.16
N LYS A 60 1.15 2.03 -8.94
CA LYS A 60 0.90 0.61 -9.21
C LYS A 60 2.10 0.00 -9.93
N PRO A 61 2.41 -1.29 -9.70
CA PRO A 61 3.51 -1.96 -10.39
C PRO A 61 3.47 -1.79 -11.92
N SER A 62 2.27 -1.87 -12.53
CA SER A 62 2.11 -1.70 -13.98
C SER A 62 2.55 -0.32 -14.47
N ARG A 63 2.25 0.73 -13.71
CA ARG A 63 2.68 2.10 -14.02
C ARG A 63 4.17 2.30 -13.81
N CYS A 64 4.77 1.69 -12.78
CA CYS A 64 6.23 1.69 -12.60
C CYS A 64 6.94 1.04 -13.81
N ILE A 65 6.42 -0.08 -14.30
CA ILE A 65 6.97 -0.78 -15.46
C ILE A 65 6.86 0.11 -16.71
N GLU A 66 5.70 0.74 -16.94
CA GLU A 66 5.50 1.66 -18.06
C GLU A 66 6.44 2.88 -18.01
N GLU A 67 6.66 3.48 -16.83
CA GLU A 67 7.63 4.57 -16.68
C GLU A 67 9.05 4.10 -17.03
N PHE A 68 9.45 2.89 -16.59
CA PHE A 68 10.74 2.34 -16.96
C PHE A 68 10.84 1.95 -18.44
N PHE A 69 9.75 1.55 -19.10
CA PHE A 69 9.78 1.26 -20.54
C PHE A 69 10.21 2.48 -21.38
N LEU A 70 9.97 3.70 -20.88
CA LEU A 70 10.38 4.94 -21.56
C LEU A 70 11.90 5.19 -21.51
N THR A 71 12.59 4.67 -20.49
CA THR A 71 13.98 5.07 -20.18
C THR A 71 14.95 3.91 -20.07
N LYS A 72 14.47 2.67 -19.95
CA LYS A 72 15.27 1.47 -19.69
C LYS A 72 15.30 0.54 -20.90
N ASP A 73 16.35 -0.28 -20.96
CA ASP A 73 16.53 -1.31 -21.99
C ASP A 73 15.74 -2.58 -21.64
N ILE A 74 15.65 -2.89 -20.35
CA ILE A 74 14.94 -4.03 -19.78
C ILE A 74 14.32 -3.65 -18.45
N VAL A 75 13.17 -4.26 -18.14
CA VAL A 75 12.53 -4.14 -16.82
C VAL A 75 12.43 -5.50 -16.16
N ILE A 76 12.76 -5.53 -14.87
CA ILE A 76 12.61 -6.67 -13.99
C ILE A 76 11.46 -6.38 -13.02
N LEU A 77 10.43 -7.22 -13.01
CA LEU A 77 9.48 -7.28 -11.91
C LEU A 77 10.04 -8.25 -10.86
N LEU A 78 10.38 -7.75 -9.69
CA LEU A 78 10.93 -8.54 -8.60
C LEU A 78 9.89 -8.68 -7.49
N ASN A 79 9.47 -9.91 -7.20
CA ASN A 79 8.36 -10.17 -6.29
C ASN A 79 8.61 -11.41 -5.42
N HIS A 80 7.95 -11.44 -4.27
CA HIS A 80 7.93 -12.59 -3.36
C HIS A 80 6.48 -12.86 -2.95
N GLY A 81 5.77 -13.66 -3.74
CA GLY A 81 4.41 -14.07 -3.46
C GLY A 81 4.32 -15.09 -2.33
N LYS A 82 3.11 -15.32 -1.81
CA LYS A 82 2.82 -16.36 -0.80
C LYS A 82 3.23 -17.74 -1.30
N THR A 83 2.97 -17.98 -2.59
CA THR A 83 3.40 -19.13 -3.37
C THR A 83 3.85 -18.63 -4.74
N THR A 84 4.63 -19.42 -5.46
CA THR A 84 5.07 -19.07 -6.81
C THR A 84 3.89 -18.87 -7.76
N ASN A 85 2.86 -19.73 -7.68
CA ASN A 85 1.64 -19.58 -8.47
C ASN A 85 0.90 -18.26 -8.17
N ASN A 86 0.80 -17.87 -6.88
CA ASN A 86 0.18 -16.60 -6.51
C ASN A 86 0.97 -15.40 -7.06
N GLY A 87 2.30 -15.47 -7.04
CA GLY A 87 3.17 -14.44 -7.61
C GLY A 87 3.05 -14.32 -9.12
N ILE A 88 3.00 -15.44 -9.84
CA ILE A 88 2.78 -15.47 -11.29
C ILE A 88 1.41 -14.87 -11.64
N LEU A 89 0.35 -15.22 -10.92
CA LEU A 89 -0.99 -14.66 -11.12
C LEU A 89 -1.01 -13.14 -10.84
N PHE A 90 -0.35 -12.69 -9.78
CA PHE A 90 -0.19 -11.27 -9.48
C PHE A 90 0.52 -10.54 -10.62
N ALA A 91 1.66 -11.06 -11.09
CA ALA A 91 2.41 -10.46 -12.19
C ALA A 91 1.59 -10.48 -13.49
N ASN A 92 0.79 -11.52 -13.74
CA ASN A 92 -0.13 -11.56 -14.88
C ASN A 92 -1.14 -10.42 -14.84
N ILE A 93 -1.75 -10.17 -13.68
CA ILE A 93 -2.69 -9.06 -13.44
C ILE A 93 -2.00 -7.69 -13.61
N VAL A 94 -0.73 -7.58 -13.23
CA VAL A 94 0.08 -6.37 -13.45
C VAL A 94 0.28 -6.13 -14.95
N VAL A 95 0.70 -7.18 -15.66
CA VAL A 95 1.03 -7.12 -17.10
C VAL A 95 -0.22 -6.91 -17.96
N SER A 96 -1.36 -7.51 -17.61
CA SER A 96 -2.63 -7.32 -18.33
C SER A 96 -3.21 -5.91 -18.22
N ARG A 97 -2.69 -5.09 -17.29
CA ARG A 97 -3.05 -3.67 -17.14
C ARG A 97 -2.12 -2.71 -17.86
N MET A 98 -1.06 -3.21 -18.49
CA MET A 98 -0.16 -2.37 -19.26
C MET A 98 -0.76 -2.06 -20.64
N ALA A 99 -0.48 -0.89 -21.19
CA ALA A 99 -0.93 -0.52 -22.53
C ALA A 99 -0.34 -1.44 -23.62
N ASP A 100 0.96 -1.73 -23.52
CA ASP A 100 1.65 -2.70 -24.38
C ASP A 100 2.85 -3.31 -23.64
N ARG A 101 2.76 -4.61 -23.34
CA ARG A 101 3.82 -5.37 -22.65
C ARG A 101 5.01 -5.72 -23.53
N THR A 102 4.93 -5.49 -24.84
CA THR A 102 5.93 -5.92 -25.82
C THR A 102 6.92 -4.82 -26.19
N ILE A 103 6.74 -3.59 -25.69
CA ILE A 103 7.61 -2.44 -25.97
C ILE A 103 9.07 -2.78 -25.62
N LYS A 104 9.33 -3.25 -24.39
CA LYS A 104 10.65 -3.64 -23.89
C LYS A 104 10.64 -5.07 -23.32
N PRO A 105 11.79 -5.75 -23.25
CA PRO A 105 11.96 -6.95 -22.44
C PRO A 105 11.43 -6.77 -21.01
N LEU A 106 10.56 -7.68 -20.57
CA LEU A 106 10.04 -7.72 -19.20
C LEU A 106 10.25 -9.12 -18.63
N VAL A 107 11.10 -9.24 -17.62
CA VAL A 107 11.35 -10.48 -16.89
C VAL A 107 10.77 -10.33 -15.49
N HIS A 108 10.14 -11.37 -14.99
CA HIS A 108 9.72 -11.47 -13.59
C HIS A 108 10.57 -12.52 -12.89
N ILE A 109 11.11 -12.13 -11.75
CA ILE A 109 11.86 -13.01 -10.85
C ILE A 109 10.99 -13.20 -9.62
N GLU A 110 10.46 -14.41 -9.46
CA GLU A 110 9.52 -14.77 -8.40
C GLU A 110 10.23 -15.57 -7.33
N ARG A 111 10.16 -15.11 -6.08
CA ARG A 111 10.69 -15.79 -4.88
C ARG A 111 12.12 -16.30 -5.06
N PRO A 112 13.06 -15.43 -5.50
CA PRO A 112 14.46 -15.83 -5.58
C PRO A 112 14.95 -16.30 -4.21
N GLY A 113 15.86 -17.28 -4.21
CA GLY A 113 16.39 -17.91 -2.99
C GLY A 113 15.49 -18.99 -2.37
N LEU A 114 14.28 -19.22 -2.91
CA LEU A 114 13.43 -20.33 -2.50
C LEU A 114 13.45 -21.49 -3.50
N PRO A 115 13.26 -22.75 -3.06
CA PRO A 115 13.31 -23.91 -3.96
C PRO A 115 12.25 -23.92 -5.07
N ASP A 116 11.14 -23.23 -4.86
CA ASP A 116 10.06 -23.09 -5.85
C ASP A 116 10.10 -21.73 -6.59
N GLY A 117 11.17 -20.95 -6.42
CA GLY A 117 11.39 -19.71 -7.15
C GLY A 117 11.50 -19.94 -8.66
N LYS A 118 11.10 -18.94 -9.45
CA LYS A 118 11.04 -19.05 -10.91
C LYS A 118 11.45 -17.77 -11.64
N ILE A 119 11.93 -17.96 -12.86
CA ILE A 119 12.13 -16.90 -13.85
C ILE A 119 11.01 -16.95 -14.89
N ILE A 120 10.31 -15.84 -15.07
CA ILE A 120 9.14 -15.75 -15.94
C ILE A 120 9.36 -14.68 -17.02
N PRO A 121 9.56 -15.06 -18.29
CA PRO A 121 9.63 -14.11 -19.39
C PRO A 121 8.22 -13.66 -19.79
N TRP A 122 7.92 -12.35 -19.73
CA TRP A 122 6.58 -11.84 -20.07
C TRP A 122 6.38 -11.52 -21.55
N ASN A 123 7.45 -11.58 -22.34
CA ASN A 123 7.41 -11.43 -23.78
C ASN A 123 8.62 -12.09 -24.46
N GLN A 124 8.53 -12.28 -25.78
CA GLN A 124 9.60 -12.92 -26.57
C GLN A 124 10.94 -12.16 -26.49
N LYS A 125 10.90 -10.82 -26.39
CA LYS A 125 12.11 -9.98 -26.26
C LYS A 125 12.87 -10.22 -24.95
N SER A 126 12.22 -10.83 -23.95
CA SER A 126 12.80 -11.09 -22.62
C SER A 126 13.50 -12.43 -22.48
N LEU A 127 13.36 -13.34 -23.45
CA LEU A 127 13.88 -14.70 -23.37
C LEU A 127 15.40 -14.77 -23.17
N ASP A 128 16.18 -14.01 -23.94
CA ASP A 128 17.65 -14.05 -23.85
C ASP A 128 18.15 -13.66 -22.46
N PHE A 129 17.55 -12.63 -21.86
CA PHE A 129 17.91 -12.21 -20.50
C PHE A 129 17.36 -13.16 -19.44
N ALA A 130 16.15 -13.70 -19.63
CA ALA A 130 15.58 -14.69 -18.72
C ALA A 130 16.44 -15.97 -18.64
N LEU A 131 16.88 -16.53 -19.78
CA LEU A 131 17.80 -17.66 -19.85
C LEU A 131 19.14 -17.38 -19.17
N LYS A 132 19.59 -16.12 -19.19
CA LYS A 132 20.79 -15.71 -18.46
C LYS A 132 20.56 -15.72 -16.96
N MET A 133 19.44 -15.15 -16.49
CA MET A 133 19.09 -15.12 -15.07
C MET A 133 18.80 -16.51 -14.51
N GLU A 134 18.17 -17.39 -15.30
CA GLU A 134 17.97 -18.81 -14.99
C GLU A 134 19.28 -19.47 -14.52
N LYS A 135 20.35 -19.32 -15.32
CA LYS A 135 21.67 -19.89 -15.03
C LYS A 135 22.38 -19.24 -13.84
N VAL A 136 22.22 -17.93 -13.69
CA VAL A 136 22.88 -17.15 -12.63
C VAL A 136 22.26 -17.43 -11.27
N LEU A 137 20.94 -17.61 -11.24
CA LEU A 137 20.16 -17.77 -10.00
C LEU A 137 19.85 -19.23 -9.68
N ASP A 138 20.15 -20.15 -10.60
CA ASP A 138 19.81 -21.57 -10.51
C ASP A 138 18.31 -21.79 -10.24
N LEU A 139 17.47 -21.07 -11.00
CA LEU A 139 16.01 -21.10 -10.91
C LEU A 139 15.42 -21.61 -12.21
N GLU A 140 14.33 -22.37 -12.13
CA GLU A 140 13.61 -22.84 -13.32
C GLU A 140 12.99 -21.66 -14.09
N MET A 141 13.18 -21.63 -15.41
CA MET A 141 12.50 -20.69 -16.30
C MET A 141 11.19 -21.28 -16.84
N THR A 142 10.12 -20.49 -16.86
CA THR A 142 8.85 -20.88 -17.51
C THR A 142 8.83 -20.50 -19.00
N ASP A 143 7.88 -21.07 -19.73
CA ASP A 143 7.45 -20.48 -21.01
C ASP A 143 6.86 -19.08 -20.83
N VAL A 144 6.72 -18.34 -21.93
CA VAL A 144 6.06 -17.03 -21.93
C VAL A 144 4.57 -17.20 -21.59
N PRO A 145 4.07 -16.64 -20.47
CA PRO A 145 2.69 -16.90 -20.06
C PRO A 145 1.64 -16.21 -20.94
N GLU A 146 0.49 -16.89 -21.09
CA GLU A 146 -0.73 -16.29 -21.61
C GLU A 146 -1.30 -15.24 -20.64
N LEU A 147 -1.95 -14.21 -21.18
CA LEU A 147 -2.57 -13.18 -20.36
C LEU A 147 -3.93 -13.62 -19.87
N ILE A 148 -4.14 -13.43 -18.57
CA ILE A 148 -5.42 -13.59 -17.91
C ILE A 148 -6.01 -12.19 -17.74
N THR A 149 -7.26 -12.03 -18.16
CA THR A 149 -8.02 -10.82 -17.89
C THR A 149 -8.88 -11.08 -16.65
N PRO A 150 -8.55 -10.49 -15.48
CA PRO A 150 -9.26 -10.77 -14.24
C PRO A 150 -10.66 -10.12 -14.20
N ILE A 151 -11.01 -9.34 -15.21
CA ILE A 151 -12.24 -8.53 -15.25
C ILE A 151 -13.06 -8.93 -16.47
N SER A 152 -14.33 -9.24 -16.23
CA SER A 152 -15.37 -9.34 -17.25
C SER A 152 -16.27 -8.12 -17.16
N VAL A 153 -16.58 -7.53 -18.30
CA VAL A 153 -17.51 -6.41 -18.43
C VAL A 153 -18.72 -6.90 -19.21
N GLU A 154 -19.87 -6.86 -18.57
CA GLU A 154 -21.17 -7.30 -19.09
C GLU A 154 -22.13 -6.10 -19.17
N ASP A 155 -23.27 -6.30 -19.84
CA ASP A 155 -24.37 -5.33 -19.88
C ASP A 155 -23.93 -3.90 -20.25
N GLN A 156 -23.21 -3.76 -21.38
CA GLN A 156 -22.72 -2.46 -21.87
C GLN A 156 -21.86 -1.66 -20.87
N GLY A 157 -21.24 -2.32 -19.89
CA GLY A 157 -20.43 -1.66 -18.85
C GLY A 157 -21.16 -1.45 -17.53
N HIS A 158 -22.47 -1.74 -17.46
CA HIS A 158 -23.25 -1.62 -16.23
C HIS A 158 -22.88 -2.70 -15.21
N ARG A 159 -22.49 -3.89 -15.66
CA ARG A 159 -22.12 -4.99 -14.79
C ARG A 159 -20.65 -5.34 -14.96
N ILE A 160 -19.90 -5.32 -13.86
CA ILE A 160 -18.48 -5.66 -13.86
C ILE A 160 -18.27 -6.81 -12.87
N ILE A 161 -17.60 -7.86 -13.33
CA ILE A 161 -17.21 -9.01 -12.51
C ILE A 161 -15.69 -9.04 -12.46
N ARG A 162 -15.11 -8.98 -11.26
CA ARG A 162 -13.68 -9.10 -11.06
C ARG A 162 -13.34 -10.33 -10.24
N THR A 163 -12.60 -11.25 -10.83
CA THR A 163 -12.03 -12.40 -10.12
C THR A 163 -10.85 -11.93 -9.27
N VAL A 164 -10.78 -12.40 -8.02
CA VAL A 164 -9.67 -12.16 -7.12
C VAL A 164 -8.89 -13.46 -6.97
N TYR A 165 -7.62 -13.44 -7.39
CA TYR A 165 -6.75 -14.60 -7.42
C TYR A 165 -5.82 -14.65 -6.20
N GLY A 166 -5.35 -15.85 -5.85
CA GLY A 166 -4.38 -16.06 -4.77
C GLY A 166 -4.94 -15.76 -3.37
N VAL A 167 -6.26 -15.88 -3.22
CA VAL A 167 -6.97 -15.72 -1.96
C VAL A 167 -7.02 -17.06 -1.24
N HIS A 168 -6.73 -17.07 0.06
CA HIS A 168 -6.92 -18.24 0.91
C HIS A 168 -8.16 -18.10 1.80
N ILE A 169 -8.75 -19.23 2.19
CA ILE A 169 -9.92 -19.25 3.08
C ILE A 169 -9.59 -18.53 4.39
N GLY A 170 -10.50 -17.67 4.84
CA GLY A 170 -10.37 -16.85 6.04
C GLY A 170 -9.66 -15.51 5.80
N GLU A 171 -9.03 -15.30 4.65
CA GLU A 171 -8.39 -14.01 4.35
C GLU A 171 -9.42 -12.88 4.22
N LYS A 172 -9.00 -11.69 4.64
CA LYS A 172 -9.74 -10.47 4.38
C LYS A 172 -9.73 -10.14 2.91
N ILE A 173 -10.84 -9.60 2.41
CA ILE A 173 -10.96 -9.04 1.08
C ILE A 173 -11.02 -7.52 1.25
N MET A 174 -10.06 -6.83 0.67
CA MET A 174 -9.95 -5.38 0.76
C MET A 174 -10.16 -4.73 -0.60
N ILE A 175 -10.91 -3.63 -0.64
CA ILE A 175 -11.09 -2.79 -1.82
C ILE A 175 -10.70 -1.36 -1.43
N ASN A 176 -9.70 -0.79 -2.11
CA ASN A 176 -9.15 0.55 -1.80
C ASN A 176 -8.85 0.74 -0.30
N GLY A 177 -8.25 -0.26 0.34
CA GLY A 177 -7.91 -0.21 1.77
C GLY A 177 -9.04 -0.60 2.74
N ILE A 178 -10.29 -0.71 2.28
CA ILE A 178 -11.45 -1.02 3.14
C ILE A 178 -11.75 -2.52 3.11
N ILE A 179 -11.92 -3.14 4.29
CA ILE A 179 -12.30 -4.55 4.41
C ILE A 179 -13.78 -4.70 4.12
N VAL A 180 -14.10 -5.38 3.01
CA VAL A 180 -15.47 -5.58 2.53
C VAL A 180 -16.00 -6.99 2.81
N GLY A 181 -15.14 -7.89 3.28
CA GLY A 181 -15.51 -9.25 3.58
C GLY A 181 -14.35 -10.17 3.90
N PHE A 182 -14.68 -11.45 4.07
CA PHE A 182 -13.75 -12.52 4.42
C PHE A 182 -13.98 -13.71 3.50
N ALA A 183 -12.91 -14.24 2.92
CA ALA A 183 -12.96 -15.36 1.99
C ALA A 183 -13.50 -16.62 2.67
N LYS A 184 -14.48 -17.26 2.04
CA LYS A 184 -15.02 -18.59 2.37
C LYS A 184 -14.51 -19.66 1.39
N SER A 185 -14.01 -19.24 0.23
CA SER A 185 -13.38 -20.07 -0.79
C SER A 185 -12.17 -19.35 -1.38
N GLU A 186 -11.33 -20.07 -2.12
CA GLU A 186 -10.24 -19.48 -2.91
C GLU A 186 -10.74 -18.85 -4.23
N ASP A 187 -11.91 -19.30 -4.71
CA ASP A 187 -12.62 -18.72 -5.85
C ASP A 187 -13.46 -17.52 -5.40
N ILE A 188 -12.92 -16.31 -5.57
CA ILE A 188 -13.59 -15.06 -5.21
C ILE A 188 -13.95 -14.25 -6.46
N GLN A 189 -15.20 -13.78 -6.53
CA GLN A 189 -15.63 -12.82 -7.54
C GLN A 189 -16.36 -11.63 -6.90
N ILE A 190 -15.89 -10.43 -7.18
CA ILE A 190 -16.55 -9.18 -6.80
C ILE A 190 -17.42 -8.75 -7.97
N ILE A 191 -18.72 -8.57 -7.73
CA ILE A 191 -19.70 -8.21 -8.75
C ILE A 191 -20.26 -6.84 -8.42
N THR A 192 -20.11 -5.90 -9.36
CA THR A 192 -20.71 -4.56 -9.25
C THR A 192 -21.74 -4.35 -10.33
N GLU A 193 -22.80 -3.62 -10.00
CA GLU A 193 -23.76 -3.05 -10.95
C GLU A 193 -23.80 -1.53 -10.77
N ASN A 194 -23.60 -0.78 -11.86
CA ASN A 194 -23.52 0.69 -11.85
C ASN A 194 -22.52 1.24 -10.81
N GLY A 195 -21.41 0.53 -10.61
CA GLY A 195 -20.38 0.87 -9.64
C GLY A 195 -20.73 0.57 -8.17
N PHE A 196 -21.83 -0.14 -7.89
CA PHE A 196 -22.17 -0.59 -6.54
C PHE A 196 -21.97 -2.09 -6.39
N ILE A 197 -21.34 -2.52 -5.30
CA ILE A 197 -21.15 -3.95 -5.04
C ILE A 197 -22.51 -4.59 -4.79
N LYS A 198 -22.84 -5.59 -5.61
CA LYS A 198 -24.05 -6.41 -5.47
C LYS A 198 -23.77 -7.69 -4.72
N GLU A 199 -22.63 -8.30 -4.98
CA GLU A 199 -22.26 -9.59 -4.44
C GLU A 199 -20.74 -9.74 -4.38
N ILE A 200 -20.26 -10.43 -3.35
CA ILE A 200 -18.89 -10.95 -3.31
C ILE A 200 -19.01 -12.47 -3.18
N LYS A 201 -18.99 -13.16 -4.33
CA LYS A 201 -19.08 -14.62 -4.38
C LYS A 201 -17.86 -15.24 -3.72
N GLY A 202 -18.11 -16.33 -3.01
CA GLY A 202 -17.07 -17.02 -2.26
C GLY A 202 -16.65 -16.31 -0.98
N ALA A 203 -17.34 -15.24 -0.56
CA ALA A 203 -17.00 -14.49 0.65
C ALA A 203 -18.17 -14.31 1.61
N ARG A 204 -17.85 -14.08 2.89
CA ARG A 204 -18.75 -13.45 3.85
C ARG A 204 -18.58 -11.94 3.74
N VAL A 205 -19.64 -11.24 3.34
CA VAL A 205 -19.64 -9.77 3.26
C VAL A 205 -19.55 -9.17 4.67
N LYS A 206 -18.80 -8.07 4.80
CA LYS A 206 -18.84 -7.14 5.95
C LYS A 206 -19.66 -5.92 5.50
N GLU A 207 -20.94 -5.86 5.87
CA GLU A 207 -21.86 -4.81 5.43
C GLU A 207 -21.34 -3.40 5.73
N HIS A 208 -20.86 -3.19 6.97
CA HIS A 208 -20.30 -1.91 7.37
C HIS A 208 -19.08 -1.49 6.52
N GLY A 209 -18.30 -2.46 6.02
CA GLY A 209 -17.22 -2.20 5.08
C GLY A 209 -17.72 -1.73 3.71
N LEU A 210 -18.84 -2.26 3.23
CA LEU A 210 -19.49 -1.78 2.00
C LEU A 210 -20.07 -0.38 2.17
N GLU A 211 -20.68 -0.09 3.32
CA GLU A 211 -21.15 1.25 3.67
C GLU A 211 -20.00 2.26 3.60
N LYS A 212 -18.87 1.96 4.26
CA LYS A 212 -17.63 2.77 4.20
C LYS A 212 -17.15 2.97 2.77
N LEU A 213 -17.03 1.89 2.00
CA LEU A 213 -16.56 1.94 0.61
C LEU A 213 -17.42 2.83 -0.29
N HIS A 214 -18.74 2.85 -0.05
CA HIS A 214 -19.69 3.66 -0.80
C HIS A 214 -20.01 5.02 -0.14
N GLY A 215 -19.18 5.47 0.80
CA GLY A 215 -19.35 6.78 1.43
C GLY A 215 -20.65 6.92 2.22
N TYR A 216 -21.13 5.82 2.80
CA TYR A 216 -22.36 5.73 3.57
C TYR A 216 -23.58 6.23 2.76
N ASN A 217 -24.22 7.29 3.24
CA ASN A 217 -25.41 7.88 2.63
C ASN A 217 -25.11 8.61 1.32
N LEU A 218 -23.84 8.92 1.02
CA LEU A 218 -23.46 9.57 -0.23
C LEU A 218 -23.57 8.64 -1.43
N ARG A 219 -23.55 7.31 -1.21
CA ARG A 219 -23.65 6.27 -2.24
C ARG A 219 -22.70 6.53 -3.41
N ILE A 220 -21.42 6.65 -3.10
CA ILE A 220 -20.36 6.90 -4.09
C ILE A 220 -20.11 5.61 -4.88
N PRO A 221 -20.27 5.60 -6.21
CA PRO A 221 -19.94 4.43 -7.02
C PRO A 221 -18.42 4.23 -7.10
N ILE A 222 -17.99 2.98 -7.21
CA ILE A 222 -16.59 2.62 -7.44
C ILE A 222 -16.40 2.11 -8.87
N ASP A 223 -15.20 2.30 -9.41
CA ASP A 223 -14.78 1.65 -10.64
C ASP A 223 -13.90 0.43 -10.32
N LEU A 224 -14.50 -0.76 -10.42
CA LEU A 224 -13.83 -2.01 -10.10
C LEU A 224 -12.65 -2.31 -11.05
N ASN A 225 -12.57 -1.67 -12.22
CA ASN A 225 -11.42 -1.75 -13.12
C ASN A 225 -10.16 -1.13 -12.50
N SER A 226 -10.32 0.03 -11.87
CA SER A 226 -9.22 0.81 -11.31
C SER A 226 -9.01 0.59 -9.82
N CYS A 227 -9.95 0.02 -9.07
CA CYS A 227 -9.77 -0.25 -7.65
C CYS A 227 -8.55 -1.14 -7.33
N TRP A 228 -7.91 -0.87 -6.19
CA TRP A 228 -7.00 -1.83 -5.58
C TRP A 228 -7.82 -2.91 -4.90
N VAL A 229 -7.52 -4.18 -5.21
CA VAL A 229 -8.14 -5.33 -4.54
C VAL A 229 -7.01 -6.20 -4.01
N LYS A 230 -7.02 -6.47 -2.71
CA LYS A 230 -5.96 -7.19 -1.98
C LYS A 230 -6.60 -8.26 -1.09
N SER A 231 -5.84 -9.33 -0.81
CA SER A 231 -6.20 -10.33 0.19
C SER A 231 -5.03 -10.77 1.05
N GLY A 232 -5.34 -11.18 2.28
CA GLY A 232 -4.36 -11.68 3.23
C GLY A 232 -3.67 -10.57 4.04
N PRO A 233 -2.61 -10.90 4.79
CA PRO A 233 -1.89 -9.95 5.62
C PRO A 233 -1.13 -8.92 4.77
N LEU A 234 -0.95 -7.71 5.33
CA LEU A 234 -0.22 -6.64 4.66
C LEU A 234 1.31 -6.86 4.65
N ARG A 235 1.84 -7.46 5.73
CA ARG A 235 3.26 -7.80 5.94
C ARG A 235 3.36 -8.94 6.96
N GLY A 236 4.31 -9.86 6.78
CA GLY A 236 4.57 -10.91 7.77
C GLY A 236 5.14 -10.35 9.09
N ASN A 237 5.25 -11.17 10.14
CA ASN A 237 5.77 -10.73 11.45
C ASN A 237 7.30 -10.87 11.59
N ASN A 238 8.00 -11.36 10.57
CA ASN A 238 9.43 -11.65 10.60
C ASN A 238 10.26 -10.45 10.12
N PHE A 239 10.12 -9.29 10.78
CA PHE A 239 10.94 -8.12 10.49
C PHE A 239 11.31 -7.38 11.78
N SER A 240 12.41 -6.62 11.72
CA SER A 240 12.81 -5.72 12.79
C SER A 240 12.52 -4.29 12.38
N VAL A 241 11.72 -3.58 13.18
CA VAL A 241 11.41 -2.18 12.91
C VAL A 241 12.64 -1.33 13.17
N ARG A 242 12.92 -0.40 12.25
CA ARG A 242 13.99 0.56 12.45
C ARG A 242 13.72 1.44 13.67
N LYS A 243 14.54 1.27 14.71
CA LYS A 243 14.47 2.06 15.95
C LYS A 243 15.20 3.40 15.85
N ASN A 244 16.26 3.47 15.05
CA ASN A 244 17.12 4.64 14.89
C ASN A 244 17.13 5.11 13.42
N VAL A 245 16.47 6.24 13.16
CA VAL A 245 16.49 6.92 11.87
C VAL A 245 17.50 8.09 12.01
N SER A 246 18.67 8.03 11.38
CA SER A 246 19.34 9.28 11.00
C SER A 246 18.36 10.07 10.13
N GLU A 247 18.17 11.38 10.33
CA GLU A 247 17.18 12.22 9.60
C GLU A 247 16.85 11.64 8.21
N SER A 248 15.66 11.07 8.07
CA SER A 248 15.26 10.39 6.84
C SER A 248 15.27 11.42 5.72
N LYS A 249 16.07 11.20 4.66
CA LYS A 249 16.12 12.06 3.47
C LYS A 249 14.75 12.18 2.77
N TYR A 250 13.79 11.30 3.10
CA TYR A 250 12.40 11.39 2.63
C TYR A 250 11.68 12.64 3.09
N ILE A 251 12.04 13.12 4.27
CA ILE A 251 11.58 14.40 4.77
C ILE A 251 12.69 15.35 4.40
N SER A 252 12.70 15.80 3.14
CA SER A 252 13.50 16.94 2.77
C SER A 252 13.04 18.10 3.64
N ASN A 253 13.82 18.39 4.68
CA ASN A 253 13.82 19.67 5.38
C ASN A 253 14.39 20.77 4.47
N GLU A 254 14.10 20.74 3.16
CA GLU A 254 14.35 21.83 2.21
C GLU A 254 13.29 22.94 2.33
N GLY A 255 12.56 22.96 3.45
CA GLY A 255 11.78 24.09 3.94
C GLY A 255 12.38 24.73 5.19
N LYS A 256 13.70 24.61 5.44
CA LYS A 256 14.36 25.42 6.48
C LYS A 256 14.21 26.91 6.15
N SER A 257 13.25 27.52 6.84
CA SER A 257 13.25 28.91 7.29
C SER A 257 13.43 29.95 6.19
N SER A 258 12.34 30.31 5.52
CA SER A 258 12.11 31.73 5.26
C SER A 258 12.05 32.46 6.61
N PRO A 259 12.78 33.57 6.83
CA PRO A 259 12.96 34.17 8.16
C PRO A 259 11.70 34.80 8.79
N ASP A 260 10.53 34.73 8.13
CA ASP A 260 9.36 35.54 8.46
C ASP A 260 8.08 34.74 8.76
N SER A 261 8.10 33.40 8.81
CA SER A 261 6.91 32.61 9.15
C SER A 261 7.00 32.05 10.58
N VAL A 262 6.21 32.62 11.49
CA VAL A 262 5.90 32.11 12.84
C VAL A 262 5.81 30.58 12.83
N ASP A 263 6.49 29.92 13.78
CA ASP A 263 6.66 28.46 13.96
C ASP A 263 5.34 27.67 14.06
N LYS A 264 4.56 27.62 12.97
CA LYS A 264 3.36 26.79 12.88
C LYS A 264 3.71 25.39 12.41
N ILE A 265 3.07 24.41 13.02
CA ILE A 265 3.13 23.02 12.59
C ILE A 265 2.10 22.76 11.49
N LYS A 266 2.46 21.98 10.48
CA LYS A 266 1.52 21.40 9.52
C LYS A 266 0.98 20.10 10.11
N ALA A 267 -0.33 20.04 10.25
CA ALA A 267 -1.05 18.81 10.58
C ALA A 267 -1.84 18.33 9.36
N VAL A 268 -1.98 17.02 9.21
CA VAL A 268 -2.73 16.39 8.11
C VAL A 268 -3.76 15.42 8.66
N ILE A 269 -4.86 15.20 7.94
CA ILE A 269 -5.84 14.16 8.26
C ILE A 269 -5.56 12.94 7.38
N ILE A 270 -5.59 11.76 7.99
CA ILE A 270 -5.62 10.47 7.30
C ILE A 270 -6.90 9.77 7.72
N ASP A 271 -7.81 9.60 6.78
CA ASP A 271 -9.20 9.18 7.03
C ASP A 271 -9.54 8.08 6.03
N HIS A 272 -9.49 6.83 6.50
CA HIS A 272 -9.67 5.61 5.68
C HIS A 272 -8.72 5.45 4.47
N GLU A 273 -7.67 6.29 4.38
CA GLU A 273 -6.68 6.28 3.29
C GLU A 273 -5.27 5.93 3.79
N ALA A 274 -5.14 5.02 4.76
CA ALA A 274 -3.83 4.67 5.35
C ALA A 274 -2.79 4.18 4.32
N GLU A 275 -3.23 3.61 3.19
CA GLU A 275 -2.32 3.23 2.10
C GLU A 275 -1.67 4.42 1.38
N ARG A 276 -2.17 5.65 1.57
CA ARG A 276 -1.59 6.89 1.02
C ARG A 276 -0.79 7.68 2.04
N SER A 277 -0.47 7.08 3.20
CA SER A 277 0.20 7.77 4.30
C SER A 277 1.50 8.44 3.87
N PHE A 278 2.31 7.84 3.00
CA PHE A 278 3.56 8.46 2.54
C PHE A 278 3.33 9.77 1.78
N GLU A 279 2.28 9.82 0.95
CA GLU A 279 1.93 10.98 0.13
C GLU A 279 1.23 12.07 0.95
N LEU A 280 0.36 11.68 1.88
CA LEU A 280 -0.45 12.62 2.65
C LEU A 280 0.38 13.41 3.67
N VAL A 281 1.47 12.83 4.17
CA VAL A 281 2.26 13.41 5.27
C VAL A 281 3.48 14.23 4.84
N GLU A 282 3.61 14.53 3.54
CA GLU A 282 4.72 15.35 3.05
C GLU A 282 4.80 16.69 3.80
N GLY A 283 5.92 16.93 4.50
CA GLY A 283 6.16 18.11 5.31
C GLY A 283 5.29 18.26 6.56
N ALA A 284 4.55 17.21 6.97
CA ALA A 284 3.72 17.23 8.16
C ALA A 284 4.54 16.95 9.44
N GLN A 285 4.17 17.60 10.54
CA GLN A 285 4.75 17.34 11.87
C GLN A 285 3.84 16.52 12.78
N VAL A 286 2.56 16.36 12.43
CA VAL A 286 1.59 15.51 13.13
C VAL A 286 0.51 15.06 12.16
N ALA A 287 -0.02 13.85 12.33
CA ALA A 287 -1.19 13.37 11.60
C ALA A 287 -2.38 13.13 12.54
N VAL A 288 -3.58 13.43 12.10
CA VAL A 288 -4.82 13.02 12.76
C VAL A 288 -5.37 11.82 12.00
N THR A 289 -5.47 10.66 12.66
CA THR A 289 -5.93 9.42 12.00
C THR A 289 -7.35 9.10 12.45
N ILE A 290 -8.25 8.80 11.52
CA ILE A 290 -9.65 8.47 11.79
C ILE A 290 -9.92 7.01 11.46
N GLY A 291 -10.41 6.27 12.46
CA GLY A 291 -10.70 4.85 12.37
C GLY A 291 -9.62 3.98 13.02
N ASP A 292 -10.05 2.87 13.62
CA ASP A 292 -9.17 1.88 14.25
C ASP A 292 -8.10 1.37 13.28
N ASP A 293 -8.51 0.88 12.11
CA ASP A 293 -7.59 0.31 11.12
C ASP A 293 -6.66 1.37 10.50
N THR A 294 -7.21 2.56 10.23
CA THR A 294 -6.42 3.69 9.71
C THR A 294 -5.37 4.09 10.72
N THR A 295 -5.74 4.19 12.00
CA THR A 295 -4.84 4.54 13.10
C THR A 295 -3.74 3.49 13.26
N ASP A 296 -4.07 2.21 13.14
CA ASP A 296 -3.11 1.12 13.22
C ASP A 296 -2.10 1.16 12.05
N VAL A 297 -2.60 1.18 10.81
CA VAL A 297 -1.74 1.11 9.61
C VAL A 297 -0.96 2.40 9.40
N ALA A 298 -1.62 3.56 9.50
CA ALA A 298 -0.95 4.84 9.36
C ALA A 298 0.01 5.08 10.54
N GLY A 299 -0.37 4.73 11.77
CA GLY A 299 0.51 4.81 12.93
C GLY A 299 1.82 4.04 12.73
N ASP A 300 1.73 2.79 12.26
CA ASP A 300 2.92 1.97 11.99
C ASP A 300 3.79 2.54 10.87
N ILE A 301 3.20 3.06 9.80
CA ILE A 301 3.94 3.75 8.73
C ILE A 301 4.63 5.00 9.29
N LEU A 302 3.90 5.84 10.03
CA LEU A 302 4.36 7.13 10.52
C LEU A 302 5.38 7.01 11.64
N TYR A 303 5.41 5.88 12.35
CA TYR A 303 6.50 5.53 13.26
C TYR A 303 7.87 5.66 12.58
N ARG A 304 8.00 5.15 11.35
CA ARG A 304 9.25 5.19 10.58
C ARG A 304 9.57 6.58 10.05
N LEU A 305 8.54 7.40 9.85
CA LEU A 305 8.67 8.79 9.44
C LEU A 305 8.82 9.76 10.63
N ARG A 306 8.73 9.25 11.87
CA ARG A 306 8.80 10.05 13.11
C ARG A 306 7.72 11.12 13.22
N ILE A 307 6.54 10.82 12.69
CA ILE A 307 5.39 11.72 12.72
C ILE A 307 4.44 11.18 13.80
N PRO A 308 4.25 11.89 14.92
CA PRO A 308 3.26 11.48 15.92
C PRO A 308 1.84 11.56 15.35
N ILE A 309 0.94 10.75 15.89
CA ILE A 309 -0.47 10.72 15.52
C ILE A 309 -1.37 11.20 16.65
N ILE A 310 -2.50 11.81 16.29
CA ILE A 310 -3.68 11.95 17.14
C ILE A 310 -4.75 11.03 16.57
N GLY A 311 -4.82 9.81 17.08
CA GLY A 311 -5.73 8.78 16.57
C GLY A 311 -7.12 8.87 17.17
N ILE A 312 -8.16 8.71 16.34
CA ILE A 312 -9.57 8.71 16.71
C ILE A 312 -10.12 7.33 16.38
N THR A 313 -10.53 6.59 17.40
CA THR A 313 -10.91 5.17 17.29
C THR A 313 -12.15 4.89 18.12
N ASP A 314 -12.96 3.87 17.78
CA ASP A 314 -14.24 3.58 18.43
C ASP A 314 -14.35 2.14 18.98
N GLY A 315 -13.45 1.25 18.54
CA GLY A 315 -13.33 -0.11 19.03
C GLY A 315 -13.62 -1.17 17.96
N ASP A 316 -14.04 -0.78 16.75
CA ASP A 316 -14.25 -1.68 15.63
C ASP A 316 -12.91 -2.04 14.95
N ILE A 317 -12.07 -2.78 15.67
CA ILE A 317 -10.81 -3.28 15.12
C ILE A 317 -11.09 -4.44 14.17
N ASP A 318 -10.81 -4.27 12.88
CA ASP A 318 -10.90 -5.37 11.93
C ASP A 318 -9.70 -6.33 12.01
N GLY A 319 -8.65 -5.94 12.73
CA GLY A 319 -7.51 -6.79 13.08
C GLY A 319 -6.47 -6.86 11.97
N PHE A 320 -6.01 -5.72 11.46
CA PHE A 320 -4.84 -5.66 10.59
C PHE A 320 -3.62 -6.21 11.34
N SER A 321 -3.39 -7.52 11.23
CA SER A 321 -2.46 -8.29 12.05
C SER A 321 -0.99 -8.00 11.70
N HIS A 322 -0.49 -6.85 12.13
CA HIS A 322 0.93 -6.59 12.23
C HIS A 322 1.21 -5.86 13.54
N ASN A 323 2.42 -6.02 14.07
CA ASN A 323 2.86 -5.35 15.28
C ASN A 323 2.68 -3.82 15.10
N LYS A 324 1.90 -3.20 15.98
CA LYS A 324 1.58 -1.78 15.91
C LYS A 324 2.71 -0.98 16.57
N HIS A 325 3.38 -0.14 15.80
CA HIS A 325 4.33 0.83 16.35
C HIS A 325 3.70 2.21 16.27
N ILE A 326 3.61 2.90 17.41
CA ILE A 326 3.12 4.28 17.48
C ILE A 326 4.29 5.14 17.96
N TYR A 327 4.52 6.26 17.26
CA TYR A 327 5.67 7.11 17.52
C TYR A 327 5.50 7.84 18.87
N PRO A 328 6.56 7.99 19.69
CA PRO A 328 6.47 8.76 20.92
C PRO A 328 5.97 10.19 20.70
N GLY A 329 5.10 10.66 21.59
CA GLY A 329 4.38 11.94 21.47
C GLY A 329 3.04 11.82 20.74
N SER A 330 2.62 10.61 20.39
CA SER A 330 1.28 10.34 19.85
C SER A 330 0.25 10.19 20.96
N THR A 331 -1.00 10.41 20.61
CA THR A 331 -2.15 10.15 21.48
C THR A 331 -3.23 9.42 20.69
N VAL A 332 -3.81 8.37 21.24
CA VAL A 332 -4.99 7.70 20.67
C VAL A 332 -6.18 7.90 21.59
N LEU A 333 -7.24 8.50 21.05
CA LEU A 333 -8.53 8.71 21.69
C LEU A 333 -9.45 7.52 21.35
N ARG A 334 -9.90 6.83 22.40
CA ARG A 334 -10.94 5.81 22.32
C ARG A 334 -12.30 6.46 22.60
N LEU A 335 -13.17 6.46 21.61
CA LEU A 335 -14.54 6.98 21.68
C LEU A 335 -15.55 5.86 21.93
N GLN A 336 -16.80 6.25 22.15
CA GLN A 336 -17.95 5.34 22.14
C GLN A 336 -18.07 4.61 20.80
N PRO A 337 -18.50 3.34 20.77
CA PRO A 337 -18.67 2.58 19.53
C PRO A 337 -19.51 3.31 18.48
N GLY A 338 -19.07 3.31 17.22
CA GLY A 338 -19.69 3.98 16.08
C GLY A 338 -19.46 5.50 16.00
N SER A 339 -18.54 6.05 16.79
CA SER A 339 -18.37 7.52 16.92
C SER A 339 -17.15 8.10 16.21
N ASP A 340 -16.19 7.28 15.80
CA ASP A 340 -14.95 7.72 15.13
C ASP A 340 -15.22 8.49 13.85
N ASP A 341 -16.09 7.98 12.97
CA ASP A 341 -16.46 8.62 11.71
C ASP A 341 -17.26 9.90 11.90
N ILE A 342 -18.09 9.97 12.96
CA ILE A 342 -18.87 11.17 13.30
C ILE A 342 -17.93 12.27 13.77
N VAL A 343 -17.05 11.95 14.72
CA VAL A 343 -16.06 12.88 15.25
C VAL A 343 -15.04 13.26 14.18
N GLY A 344 -14.59 12.32 13.35
CA GLY A 344 -13.66 12.56 12.25
C GLY A 344 -14.20 13.57 11.23
N LYS A 345 -15.47 13.43 10.83
CA LYS A 345 -16.15 14.43 9.98
C LYS A 345 -16.17 15.81 10.61
N GLU A 346 -16.41 15.86 11.92
CA GLU A 346 -16.49 17.12 12.63
C GLU A 346 -15.12 17.78 12.86
N ILE A 347 -14.06 16.99 13.08
CA ILE A 347 -12.67 17.46 13.07
C ILE A 347 -12.34 18.06 11.70
N ARG A 348 -12.64 17.34 10.62
CA ARG A 348 -12.41 17.83 9.25
C ARG A 348 -13.12 19.15 9.01
N ARG A 349 -14.39 19.25 9.41
CA ARG A 349 -15.23 20.43 9.19
C ARG A 349 -14.83 21.62 10.07
N GLN A 350 -14.70 21.43 11.38
CA GLN A 350 -14.50 22.53 12.34
C GLN A 350 -13.03 22.91 12.54
N ILE A 351 -12.12 21.93 12.52
CA ILE A 351 -10.71 22.14 12.89
C ILE A 351 -9.85 22.33 11.64
N PHE A 352 -10.16 21.62 10.56
CA PHE A 352 -9.41 21.66 9.29
C PHE A 352 -10.13 22.44 8.17
N ASP A 353 -11.29 23.04 8.44
CA ASP A 353 -12.02 23.87 7.46
C ASP A 353 -12.30 23.10 6.15
N GLY A 354 -12.62 21.81 6.28
CA GLY A 354 -12.89 20.91 5.15
C GLY A 354 -11.66 20.44 4.37
N LYS A 355 -10.44 20.82 4.78
CA LYS A 355 -9.18 20.51 4.05
C LYS A 355 -8.51 19.26 4.57
N GLU A 356 -7.60 18.68 3.77
CA GLU A 356 -6.76 17.54 4.16
C GLU A 356 -5.63 17.93 5.13
N PHE A 357 -5.29 19.22 5.21
CA PHE A 357 -4.25 19.72 6.08
C PHE A 357 -4.55 21.13 6.58
N ALA A 358 -3.97 21.48 7.72
CA ALA A 358 -4.06 22.81 8.31
C ALA A 358 -2.81 23.13 9.14
N TYR A 359 -2.61 24.41 9.43
CA TYR A 359 -1.49 24.89 10.23
C TYR A 359 -1.94 25.30 11.64
N PHE A 360 -1.18 24.88 12.64
CA PHE A 360 -1.49 25.11 14.06
C PHE A 360 -0.26 25.66 14.80
N ASP A 361 -0.46 26.43 15.85
CA ASP A 361 0.65 27.01 16.61
C ASP A 361 1.43 25.94 17.41
N SER A 362 0.79 24.81 17.75
CA SER A 362 1.46 23.65 18.34
C SER A 362 0.61 22.38 18.28
N THR A 363 1.25 21.21 18.46
CA THR A 363 0.56 19.92 18.56
C THR A 363 -0.40 19.89 19.75
N ASN A 364 -0.04 20.54 20.86
CA ASN A 364 -0.90 20.61 22.05
C ASN A 364 -2.18 21.42 21.79
N ILE A 365 -2.11 22.51 21.03
CA ILE A 365 -3.30 23.28 20.66
C ILE A 365 -4.24 22.45 19.79
N LEU A 366 -3.69 21.73 18.80
CA LEU A 366 -4.47 20.81 17.97
C LEU A 366 -5.12 19.70 18.81
N LYS A 367 -4.32 19.02 19.66
CA LYS A 367 -4.79 17.98 20.59
C LYS A 367 -5.94 18.51 21.45
N ASN A 368 -5.80 19.69 22.06
CA ASN A 368 -6.84 20.27 22.92
C ASN A 368 -8.14 20.60 22.16
N LYS A 369 -8.06 21.12 20.93
CA LYS A 369 -9.24 21.34 20.08
C LYS A 369 -9.97 20.03 19.79
N ILE A 370 -9.23 18.98 19.43
CA ILE A 370 -9.79 17.66 19.15
C ILE A 370 -10.42 17.05 20.40
N PHE A 371 -9.73 17.10 21.55
CA PHE A 371 -10.24 16.62 22.83
C PHE A 371 -11.55 17.31 23.22
N THR A 372 -11.61 18.64 23.08
CA THR A 372 -12.82 19.42 23.40
C THR A 372 -14.01 18.97 22.55
N LEU A 373 -13.77 18.75 21.26
CA LEU A 373 -14.78 18.31 20.30
C LEU A 373 -15.24 16.87 20.58
N ALA A 374 -14.33 15.99 20.99
CA ALA A 374 -14.63 14.58 21.26
C ALA A 374 -15.08 14.28 22.70
N ASN A 375 -15.01 15.24 23.63
CA ASN A 375 -15.09 15.02 25.08
C ASN A 375 -16.34 14.25 25.53
N ASN A 376 -17.51 14.51 24.91
CA ASN A 376 -18.77 13.88 25.30
C ASN A 376 -18.86 12.40 24.88
N LEU A 377 -18.00 11.97 23.96
CA LEU A 377 -17.95 10.60 23.42
C LEU A 377 -16.67 9.87 23.83
N LEU A 378 -15.75 10.54 24.52
CA LEU A 378 -14.47 9.98 24.93
C LEU A 378 -14.66 8.96 26.05
N ILE A 379 -14.12 7.75 25.86
CA ILE A 379 -14.02 6.72 26.91
C ILE A 379 -12.69 6.86 27.64
N PHE A 380 -11.57 6.83 26.90
CA PHE A 380 -10.23 7.01 27.45
C PHE A 380 -9.26 7.49 26.37
N SER A 381 -8.08 7.96 26.79
CA SER A 381 -6.98 8.29 25.89
C SER A 381 -5.69 7.58 26.31
N THR A 382 -4.91 7.14 25.33
CA THR A 382 -3.59 6.54 25.55
C THR A 382 -2.52 7.44 24.93
N ASP A 383 -1.56 7.87 25.72
CA ASP A 383 -0.36 8.58 25.23
C ASP A 383 0.78 7.56 25.03
N TYR A 384 1.57 7.75 23.97
CA TYR A 384 2.66 6.85 23.55
C TYR A 384 4.03 7.52 23.59
#